data_AF-A0A4R3DWX7-F1
#
_entry.id   AF-A0A4R3DWX7-F1
#
_cell.length_a   1.000
_cell.length_b   1.000
_cell.length_c   1.000
_cell.angle_alpha   90.00
_cell.angle_beta   90.00
_cell.angle_gamma   90.00
#
_symmetry.space_group_name_H-M   'P 1'
#
loop_
_entity.id
_entity.type
_entity.pdbx_description
1 polymer ?
#
loop_
_entity_poly.entity_id
_entity_poly.type
_entity_poly.pdbx_seq_one_letter_code
_entity_poly.pdbx_strand_id
1 'polypeptide(L)'
;MTKPVLLFLSIAASALLPASVFAGEQIYRPTNPTFGGNALNGSFLLSTAQAQGKGVKSGQQSPDLSGLNEALSNIGNNTGSTPVVVIGGNGLPVVPSNP
;
A
#
# COMPACT_ATOMS: atom_id res chain seq x y z
N MET A 1 22.42 32.39 45.07
CA MET A 1 21.13 32.79 44.48
C MET A 1 21.13 32.74 42.93
N THR A 2 21.99 31.95 42.29
CA THR A 2 22.23 32.01 40.82
C THR A 2 21.53 30.92 40.00
N LYS A 3 21.21 29.76 40.61
CA LYS A 3 20.50 28.65 39.94
C LYS A 3 19.05 28.95 39.50
N PRO A 4 18.19 29.62 40.31
CA PRO A 4 16.82 29.89 39.88
C PRO A 4 16.79 30.93 38.75
N VAL A 5 17.68 31.93 38.78
CA VAL A 5 17.77 32.99 37.77
C VAL A 5 18.17 32.43 36.40
N LEU A 6 19.11 31.49 36.34
CA LEU A 6 19.49 30.82 35.09
C LEU A 6 18.36 29.97 34.51
N LEU A 7 17.53 29.35 35.35
CA LEU A 7 16.36 28.57 34.93
C LEU A 7 15.23 29.48 34.41
N PHE A 8 15.00 30.63 35.05
CA PHE A 8 14.05 31.62 34.54
C PHE A 8 14.51 32.25 33.23
N LEU A 9 15.82 32.47 33.06
CA LEU A 9 16.39 33.01 31.83
C LEU A 9 16.31 32.03 30.65
N SER A 10 16.52 30.73 30.87
CA SER A 10 16.40 29.72 29.80
C SER A 10 14.95 29.52 29.35
N ILE A 11 13.99 29.55 30.28
CA ILE A 11 12.56 29.48 29.96
C ILE A 11 12.11 30.72 29.18
N ALA A 12 12.57 31.90 29.57
CA ALA A 12 12.28 33.14 28.85
C ALA A 12 12.89 33.11 27.43
N ALA A 13 14.11 32.62 27.26
CA ALA A 13 14.76 32.52 25.95
C ALA A 13 14.04 31.56 24.98
N SER A 14 13.53 30.42 25.47
CA SER A 14 12.74 29.48 24.64
C SER A 14 11.37 30.03 24.23
N ALA A 15 10.79 30.95 25.00
CA ALA A 15 9.49 31.54 24.68
C ALA A 15 9.54 32.54 23.50
N LEU A 16 10.73 33.04 23.14
CA LEU A 16 10.92 34.01 22.06
C LEU A 16 11.10 33.39 20.67
N LEU A 17 11.08 32.05 20.55
CA LEU A 17 11.23 31.33 19.29
C LEU A 17 9.89 30.66 18.89
N PRO A 18 8.89 31.41 18.40
CA PRO A 18 7.77 30.79 17.72
C PRO A 18 8.26 30.25 16.37
N ALA A 19 8.77 29.03 16.36
CA ALA A 19 8.96 28.29 15.12
C ALA A 19 7.56 27.94 14.59
N SER A 20 7.16 28.56 13.50
CA SER A 20 5.93 28.19 12.77
C SER A 20 6.08 26.74 12.29
N VAL A 21 5.45 25.82 13.02
CA VAL A 21 5.37 24.42 12.63
C VAL A 21 4.32 24.30 11.53
N PHE A 22 4.79 24.22 10.29
CA PHE A 22 3.92 23.96 9.14
C PHE A 22 3.71 22.44 9.04
N ALA A 23 2.60 21.95 9.57
CA ALA A 23 2.15 20.59 9.29
C ALA A 23 1.59 20.55 7.87
N GLY A 24 2.16 19.69 7.02
CA GLY A 24 1.58 19.42 5.70
C GLY A 24 0.23 18.73 5.82
N GLU A 25 -0.61 18.84 4.80
CA GLU A 25 -1.91 18.15 4.78
C GLU A 25 -1.71 16.64 4.72
N GLN A 26 -2.26 15.94 5.71
CA GLN A 26 -2.31 14.48 5.68
C GLN A 26 -3.61 14.02 5.02
N ILE A 27 -3.56 13.85 3.70
CA ILE A 27 -4.68 13.30 2.93
C ILE A 27 -4.66 11.77 3.07
N TYR A 28 -5.76 11.21 3.56
CA TYR A 28 -5.96 9.75 3.50
C TYR A 28 -6.12 9.31 2.04
N ARG A 29 -5.24 8.41 1.61
CA ARG A 29 -5.34 7.73 0.32
C ARG A 29 -5.31 6.23 0.60
N PRO A 30 -6.37 5.48 0.22
CA PRO A 30 -6.34 4.03 0.35
C PRO A 30 -5.10 3.47 -0.34
N THR A 31 -4.42 2.53 0.31
CA THR A 31 -3.25 1.86 -0.28
C THR A 31 -3.66 0.82 -1.32
N ASN A 32 -4.86 0.25 -1.17
CA ASN A 32 -5.43 -0.73 -2.08
C ASN A 32 -6.02 -0.04 -3.34
N PRO A 33 -5.60 -0.43 -4.55
CA PRO A 33 -6.12 0.10 -5.81
C PRO A 33 -7.65 0.05 -5.93
N THR A 34 -8.32 -0.96 -5.35
CA THR A 34 -9.78 -1.13 -5.48
C THR A 34 -10.59 0.00 -4.85
N PHE A 35 -9.99 0.75 -3.94
CA PHE A 35 -10.63 1.90 -3.28
C PHE A 35 -10.12 3.25 -3.82
N GLY A 36 -9.50 3.26 -5.01
CA GLY A 36 -8.94 4.48 -5.61
C GLY A 36 -7.52 4.80 -5.15
N GLY A 37 -6.80 3.79 -4.65
CA GLY A 37 -5.38 3.87 -4.31
C GLY A 37 -4.44 3.82 -5.52
N ASN A 38 -3.13 3.81 -5.26
CA ASN A 38 -2.13 3.70 -6.30
C ASN A 38 -2.17 2.32 -6.99
N ALA A 39 -2.50 2.28 -8.29
CA ALA A 39 -2.58 1.05 -9.08
C ALA A 39 -1.27 0.23 -9.10
N LEU A 40 -0.12 0.88 -8.95
CA LEU A 40 1.19 0.22 -8.90
C LEU A 40 1.33 -0.72 -7.68
N ASN A 41 0.56 -0.50 -6.61
CA ASN A 41 0.59 -1.35 -5.43
C ASN A 41 -0.18 -2.67 -5.63
N GLY A 42 -0.98 -2.82 -6.69
CA GLY A 42 -1.86 -3.98 -6.88
C GLY A 42 -1.11 -5.30 -6.94
N SER A 43 -0.02 -5.35 -7.72
CA SER A 43 0.83 -6.53 -7.87
C SER A 43 1.43 -6.99 -6.54
N PHE A 44 1.99 -6.04 -5.78
CA PHE A 44 2.61 -6.31 -4.49
C PHE A 44 1.60 -6.80 -3.45
N LEU A 45 0.44 -6.13 -3.34
CA LEU A 45 -0.61 -6.50 -2.39
C LEU A 45 -1.19 -7.88 -2.71
N LEU A 46 -1.40 -8.19 -3.99
CA LEU A 46 -1.90 -9.50 -4.43
C LEU A 46 -0.88 -10.61 -4.17
N SER A 47 0.38 -10.43 -4.55
CA SER A 47 1.46 -11.40 -4.29
C SER A 47 1.63 -11.68 -2.79
N THR A 48 1.58 -10.63 -1.96
CA THR A 48 1.62 -10.76 -0.49
C THR A 48 0.43 -11.55 0.05
N ALA A 49 -0.77 -11.26 -0.46
CA ALA A 49 -1.98 -11.98 -0.09
C ALA A 49 -1.92 -13.45 -0.48
N GLN A 50 -1.36 -13.78 -1.65
CA GLN A 50 -1.15 -15.15 -2.08
C GLN A 50 -0.09 -15.85 -1.22
N ALA A 51 1.05 -15.23 -0.93
CA ALA A 51 2.12 -15.84 -0.13
C ALA A 51 1.73 -16.13 1.33
N GLN A 52 0.83 -15.34 1.92
CA GLN A 52 0.47 -15.42 3.33
C GLN A 52 -0.96 -15.93 3.58
N GLY A 53 -1.77 -16.04 2.52
CA GLY A 53 -3.17 -16.39 2.59
C GLY A 53 -3.43 -17.79 3.14
N LYS A 54 -4.57 -17.99 3.80
CA LYS A 54 -4.93 -19.33 4.34
C LYS A 54 -4.98 -20.43 3.26
N GLY A 55 -5.11 -20.05 1.98
CA GLY A 55 -5.00 -20.95 0.83
C GLY A 55 -3.63 -21.61 0.65
N VAL A 56 -2.52 -20.97 1.03
CA VAL A 56 -1.18 -21.59 0.95
C VAL A 56 -0.90 -22.61 2.04
N LYS A 57 -1.70 -22.63 3.10
CA LYS A 57 -1.57 -23.60 4.21
C LYS A 57 -2.28 -24.92 3.90
N SER A 58 -3.15 -24.96 2.89
CA SER A 58 -3.87 -26.15 2.44
C SER A 58 -3.09 -26.88 1.34
N GLY A 59 -1.89 -27.40 1.68
CA GLY A 59 -1.18 -28.44 0.92
C GLY A 59 -0.72 -28.14 -0.51
N GLN A 60 -1.03 -26.99 -1.11
CA GLN A 60 -0.57 -26.62 -2.45
C GLN A 60 0.63 -25.69 -2.33
N GLN A 61 1.81 -26.27 -2.52
CA GLN A 61 3.10 -25.60 -2.41
C GLN A 61 3.25 -24.50 -3.46
N SER A 62 3.58 -23.32 -2.95
CA SER A 62 3.98 -22.09 -3.66
C SER A 62 2.86 -21.33 -4.39
N PRO A 63 2.75 -20.01 -4.17
CA PRO A 63 1.92 -19.12 -4.97
C PRO A 63 2.27 -19.21 -6.47
N ASP A 64 1.25 -19.40 -7.32
CA ASP A 64 1.40 -19.24 -8.77
C ASP A 64 1.39 -17.75 -9.13
N LEU A 65 2.55 -17.25 -9.57
CA LEU A 65 2.78 -15.85 -9.95
C LEU A 65 2.80 -15.65 -11.48
N SER A 66 2.45 -16.67 -12.27
CA SER A 66 2.48 -16.60 -13.75
C SER A 66 1.50 -15.56 -14.29
N GLY A 67 0.25 -15.57 -13.81
CA GLY A 67 -0.77 -14.57 -14.18
C GLY A 67 -0.42 -13.14 -13.75
N LEU A 68 0.51 -12.96 -12.82
CA LEU A 68 0.98 -11.64 -12.40
C LEU A 68 1.94 -11.02 -13.42
N ASN A 69 2.82 -11.83 -14.00
CA ASN A 69 3.73 -11.37 -15.06
C ASN A 69 2.94 -10.95 -16.31
N GLU A 70 1.87 -11.69 -16.63
CA GLU A 70 0.96 -11.36 -17.72
C GLU A 70 0.17 -10.07 -17.44
N ALA A 71 -0.35 -9.90 -16.22
CA ALA A 71 -1.03 -8.68 -15.81
C ALA A 71 -0.10 -7.45 -15.85
N LEU A 72 1.17 -7.59 -15.47
CA LEU A 72 2.16 -6.52 -15.52
C LEU A 72 2.52 -6.13 -16.97
N SER A 73 2.67 -7.13 -17.85
CA SER A 73 2.89 -6.91 -19.29
C SER A 73 1.75 -6.10 -19.93
N ASN A 74 0.50 -6.36 -19.50
CA ASN A 74 -0.68 -5.67 -20.02
C ASN A 74 -0.81 -4.22 -19.51
N ILE A 75 -0.39 -3.94 -18.28
CA ILE A 75 -0.34 -2.57 -17.73
C ILE A 75 0.76 -1.74 -18.40
N GLY A 76 1.90 -2.35 -18.72
CA GLY A 76 3.01 -1.68 -19.40
C GLY A 76 2.69 -1.21 -20.82
N ASN A 77 1.66 -1.80 -21.46
CA ASN A 77 1.39 -1.59 -22.88
C ASN A 77 0.11 -0.80 -23.21
N ASN A 78 -0.86 -0.61 -22.31
CA ASN A 78 -2.11 0.11 -22.63
C ASN A 78 -2.70 0.93 -21.46
N THR A 79 -2.65 2.25 -21.58
CA THR A 79 -3.26 3.26 -20.68
C THR A 79 -4.80 3.34 -20.78
N GLY A 80 -5.52 2.22 -20.95
CA GLY A 80 -6.98 2.29 -21.18
C GLY A 80 -7.82 1.03 -21.00
N SER A 81 -7.28 -0.08 -20.52
CA SER A 81 -8.04 -1.34 -20.37
C SER A 81 -8.07 -1.79 -18.91
N THR A 82 -9.27 -1.97 -18.36
CA THR A 82 -9.47 -2.53 -17.01
C THR A 82 -8.78 -3.90 -16.92
N PRO A 83 -7.89 -4.14 -15.95
CA PRO A 83 -7.15 -5.39 -15.87
C PRO A 83 -8.11 -6.54 -15.56
N VAL A 84 -8.34 -7.43 -16.55
CA VAL A 84 -9.05 -8.69 -16.36
C VAL A 84 -8.08 -9.67 -15.73
N VAL A 85 -8.27 -9.97 -14.44
CA VAL A 85 -7.46 -10.95 -13.71
C VAL A 85 -7.99 -12.35 -14.02
N VAL A 86 -7.25 -13.13 -14.80
CA VAL A 86 -7.57 -14.54 -15.08
C VAL A 86 -7.07 -15.37 -13.90
N ILE A 87 -7.97 -15.66 -12.94
CA ILE A 87 -7.68 -16.48 -11.76
C ILE A 87 -8.09 -17.93 -12.07
N GLY A 88 -7.24 -18.64 -12.82
CA GLY A 88 -7.43 -20.05 -13.11
C GLY A 88 -6.28 -20.55 -13.98
N GLY A 89 -5.53 -21.54 -13.48
CA GLY A 89 -4.31 -22.07 -14.10
C GLY A 89 -4.45 -22.70 -15.50
N ASN A 90 -5.56 -22.46 -16.19
CA ASN A 90 -5.87 -22.97 -17.53
C ASN A 90 -6.15 -21.84 -18.54
N GLY A 91 -5.97 -20.56 -18.17
CA GLY A 91 -6.08 -19.43 -19.12
C GLY A 91 -7.49 -19.18 -19.68
N LEU A 92 -8.53 -19.79 -19.10
CA LEU A 92 -9.93 -19.57 -19.46
C LEU A 92 -10.60 -18.63 -18.45
N PRO A 93 -11.47 -17.70 -18.87
CA PRO A 93 -12.27 -16.90 -17.94
C PRO A 93 -13.19 -17.84 -17.13
N VAL A 94 -12.89 -18.05 -15.86
CA VAL A 94 -13.79 -18.79 -14.97
C VAL A 94 -14.86 -17.81 -14.47
N VAL A 95 -16.08 -17.95 -15.01
CA VAL A 95 -17.28 -17.34 -14.43
C VAL A 95 -17.50 -18.02 -13.07
N PRO A 96 -17.60 -17.30 -11.95
CA PRO A 96 -17.91 -17.90 -10.66
C PRO A 96 -19.27 -18.58 -10.74
N SER A 97 -19.31 -19.92 -10.72
CA SER A 97 -20.54 -20.64 -10.45
C SER A 97 -20.85 -20.41 -8.97
N ASN A 98 -21.87 -19.59 -8.71
CA ASN A 98 -22.42 -19.33 -7.39
C ASN A 98 -22.78 -20.65 -6.68
N PRO A 99 -22.72 -20.73 -5.33
CA PRO A 99 -23.28 -21.87 -4.61
C PRO A 99 -24.77 -22.08 -4.92
#